data_AF-A0A7J6QVW6-F1
#
_entry.id   AF-A0A7J6QVW6-F1
#
_cell.length_a   1.000
_cell.length_b   1.000
_cell.length_c   1.000
_cell.angle_alpha   90.00
_cell.angle_beta   90.00
_cell.angle_gamma   90.00
#
_symmetry.space_group_name_H-M   'P 1'
#
loop_
_entity.id
_entity.type
_entity.pdbx_description
1 polymer ?
#
loop_
_entity_poly.entity_id
_entity_poly.type
_entity_poly.pdbx_seq_one_letter_code
_entity_poly.pdbx_strand_id
1 'polypeptide(L)'
;DWKTRKNWRDQYGVKEEWCVPFEVVPIIRIEDMPEWGDEAAVYLCESMKIDSHKQKDKLGEAKKLCYNKGFYQGKMIIGPYAGKTVQEAKPLVRKDLIDAGLAIKYYEPEGLVIS
;
A
#
# COMPACT_ATOMS: atom_id res chain seq x y z
N ASP A 1 9.33 -5.31 9.82
CA ASP A 1 10.61 -6.00 9.54
C ASP A 1 11.83 -5.09 9.49
N TRP A 2 12.02 -4.28 8.44
CA TRP A 2 13.26 -3.49 8.32
C TRP A 2 13.52 -2.51 9.46
N LYS A 3 12.46 -1.94 10.07
CA LYS A 3 12.60 -1.10 11.27
C LYS A 3 13.08 -1.89 12.50
N THR A 4 12.56 -3.10 12.71
CA THR A 4 12.71 -3.85 13.96
C THR A 4 13.83 -4.89 13.94
N ARG A 5 14.17 -5.46 12.78
CA ARG A 5 15.10 -6.59 12.64
C ARG A 5 16.48 -6.14 12.17
N LYS A 6 17.36 -5.78 13.11
CA LYS A 6 18.75 -5.36 12.79
C LYS A 6 19.54 -6.44 12.06
N ASN A 7 19.40 -7.71 12.45
CA ASN A 7 20.10 -8.83 11.81
C ASN A 7 19.81 -8.94 10.30
N TRP A 8 18.59 -8.61 9.86
CA TRP A 8 18.29 -8.56 8.43
C TRP A 8 18.92 -7.34 7.78
N ARG A 9 18.89 -6.17 8.44
CA ARG A 9 19.59 -4.99 7.93
C ARG A 9 21.07 -5.29 7.66
N ASP A 10 21.75 -5.91 8.63
CA ASP A 10 23.15 -6.30 8.52
C ASP A 10 23.37 -7.31 7.37
N GLN A 11 22.49 -8.31 7.24
CA GLN A 11 22.58 -9.35 6.20
C GLN A 11 22.52 -8.76 4.78
N TYR A 12 21.67 -7.76 4.55
CA TYR A 12 21.42 -7.20 3.22
C TYR A 12 22.12 -5.84 3.00
N GLY A 13 22.95 -5.38 3.95
CA GLY A 13 23.64 -4.09 3.86
C GLY A 13 22.70 -2.87 3.88
N VAL A 14 21.53 -2.99 4.51
CA VAL A 14 20.56 -1.91 4.62
C VAL A 14 20.95 -1.00 5.78
N LYS A 15 21.21 0.27 5.49
CA LYS A 15 21.52 1.25 6.54
C LYS A 15 20.27 1.65 7.32
N GLU A 16 20.45 1.98 8.58
CA GLU A 16 19.33 2.29 9.48
C GLU A 16 18.55 3.52 9.02
N GLU A 17 19.27 4.55 8.56
CA GLU A 17 18.72 5.79 8.03
C GLU A 17 17.85 5.60 6.78
N TRP A 18 17.92 4.45 6.10
CA TRP A 18 17.11 4.15 4.92
C TRP A 18 15.72 3.61 5.25
N CYS A 19 15.47 3.23 6.51
CA CYS A 19 14.21 2.59 6.86
C CYS A 19 13.61 3.02 8.20
N VAL A 20 14.42 3.32 9.22
CA VAL A 20 13.91 3.66 10.56
C VAL A 20 13.18 5.00 10.58
N PRO A 21 13.67 6.08 9.94
CA PRO A 21 13.01 7.39 9.99
C PRO A 21 11.69 7.49 9.20
N PHE A 22 11.39 6.52 8.33
CA PHE A 22 10.26 6.62 7.41
C PHE A 22 8.99 6.04 8.03
N GLU A 23 8.08 6.90 8.46
CA GLU A 23 6.75 6.51 8.93
C GLU A 23 5.75 6.33 7.78
N VAL A 24 4.68 5.61 8.09
CA VAL A 24 3.56 5.44 7.15
C VAL A 24 2.94 6.81 6.91
N VAL A 25 2.70 7.14 5.64
CA VAL A 25 2.00 8.37 5.27
C VAL A 25 0.53 8.03 5.05
N PRO A 26 -0.41 8.56 5.83
CA PRO A 26 -1.83 8.31 5.63
C PRO A 26 -2.31 8.99 4.34
N ILE A 27 -2.89 8.22 3.42
CA ILE A 27 -3.30 8.72 2.09
C ILE A 27 -4.75 8.40 1.71
N ILE A 28 -5.33 7.35 2.29
CA ILE A 28 -6.68 6.88 2.01
C ILE A 28 -7.35 6.54 3.35
N ARG A 29 -8.56 7.08 3.56
CA ARG A 29 -9.45 6.68 4.66
C ARG A 29 -10.56 5.79 4.10
N ILE A 30 -10.84 4.67 4.76
CA ILE A 30 -11.95 3.78 4.40
C ILE A 30 -13.18 4.24 5.20
N GLU A 31 -14.17 4.84 4.54
CA GLU A 31 -15.26 5.54 5.23
C GLU A 31 -16.21 4.59 6.00
N ASP A 32 -16.36 3.33 5.57
CA ASP A 32 -17.26 2.35 6.19
C ASP A 32 -16.60 1.51 7.30
N MET A 33 -15.31 1.72 7.57
CA MET A 33 -14.52 1.02 8.59
C MET A 33 -13.68 2.05 9.39
N PRO A 34 -14.32 2.97 10.13
CA PRO A 34 -13.63 4.05 10.83
C PRO A 34 -12.62 3.54 11.86
N GLU A 35 -12.82 2.34 12.40
CA GLU A 35 -11.92 1.71 13.36
C GLU A 35 -10.57 1.29 12.76
N TRP A 36 -10.46 1.19 11.43
CA TRP A 36 -9.19 0.93 10.74
C TRP A 36 -8.31 2.19 10.66
N GLY A 37 -8.89 3.37 10.93
CA GLY A 37 -8.21 4.66 10.85
C GLY A 37 -7.71 5.00 9.44
N ASP A 38 -6.70 5.87 9.39
CA ASP A 38 -6.10 6.34 8.13
C ASP A 38 -4.95 5.46 7.64
N GLU A 39 -4.58 4.46 8.45
CA GLU A 39 -3.49 3.51 8.21
C GLU A 39 -4.03 2.08 8.21
N ALA A 40 -5.06 1.83 7.40
CA ALA A 40 -5.78 0.56 7.37
C ALA A 40 -4.88 -0.69 7.27
N ALA A 41 -3.78 -0.62 6.49
CA ALA A 41 -2.84 -1.72 6.38
C ALA A 41 -2.09 -2.01 7.69
N VAL A 42 -1.75 -0.96 8.47
CA VAL A 42 -1.11 -1.09 9.79
C VAL A 42 -2.09 -1.74 10.76
N TYR A 43 -3.32 -1.22 10.84
CA TYR A 43 -4.39 -1.78 11.68
C TYR A 43 -4.64 -3.27 11.39
N LEU A 44 -4.73 -3.65 10.10
CA LEU A 44 -4.93 -5.04 9.71
C LEU A 44 -3.73 -5.93 10.08
N CYS A 45 -2.49 -5.46 9.90
CA CYS A 45 -1.32 -6.23 10.31
C CYS A 45 -1.30 -6.46 11.83
N GLU A 46 -1.64 -5.45 12.62
CA GLU A 46 -1.68 -5.54 14.09
C GLU A 46 -2.80 -6.46 14.57
N SER A 47 -4.03 -6.24 14.10
CA SER A 47 -5.21 -7.05 14.48
C SER A 47 -5.06 -8.53 14.08
N MET A 48 -4.45 -8.82 12.94
CA MET A 48 -4.20 -10.19 12.46
C MET A 48 -2.91 -10.81 13.03
N LYS A 49 -2.18 -10.07 13.89
CA LYS A 49 -0.89 -10.48 14.49
C LYS A 49 0.10 -10.93 13.42
N ILE A 50 0.34 -10.04 12.45
CA ILE A 50 1.34 -10.20 11.40
C ILE A 50 2.61 -9.49 11.86
N ASP A 51 3.68 -10.25 12.05
CA ASP A 51 4.97 -9.79 12.57
C ASP A 51 6.14 -9.97 11.58
N SER A 52 5.85 -10.52 10.40
CA SER A 52 6.83 -10.90 9.40
C SER A 52 6.26 -10.93 7.99
N HIS A 53 7.01 -10.40 7.03
CA HIS A 53 6.71 -10.50 5.59
C HIS A 53 6.66 -11.96 5.08
N LYS A 54 7.12 -12.93 5.88
CA LYS A 54 7.08 -14.37 5.56
C LYS A 54 5.70 -15.01 5.80
N GLN A 55 4.79 -14.36 6.52
CA GLN A 55 3.44 -14.88 6.79
C GLN A 55 2.51 -14.69 5.59
N LYS A 56 2.84 -15.34 4.46
CA LYS A 56 2.21 -15.13 3.14
C LYS A 56 0.69 -15.25 3.15
N ASP A 57 0.15 -16.25 3.85
CA ASP A 57 -1.30 -16.51 3.85
C ASP A 57 -2.07 -15.38 4.56
N LYS A 58 -1.62 -15.00 5.77
CA LYS A 58 -2.19 -13.86 6.51
C LYS A 58 -2.05 -12.54 5.75
N LEU A 59 -0.88 -12.31 5.13
CA LEU A 59 -0.66 -11.13 4.29
C LEU A 59 -1.56 -11.12 3.06
N GLY A 60 -1.80 -12.28 2.46
CA GLY A 60 -2.72 -12.43 1.34
C GLY A 60 -4.15 -12.04 1.71
N GLU A 61 -4.62 -12.52 2.87
CA GLU A 61 -5.93 -12.17 3.41
C GLU A 61 -6.04 -10.67 3.74
N ALA A 62 -5.09 -10.13 4.50
CA ALA A 62 -5.02 -8.71 4.85
C ALA A 62 -5.02 -7.81 3.60
N LYS A 63 -4.20 -8.17 2.59
CA LYS A 63 -4.11 -7.44 1.31
C LYS A 63 -5.43 -7.48 0.57
N LYS A 64 -6.05 -8.66 0.44
CA LYS A 64 -7.33 -8.80 -0.30
C LYS A 64 -8.40 -7.93 0.32
N LEU A 65 -8.51 -7.95 1.64
CA LEU A 65 -9.47 -7.16 2.41
C LEU A 65 -9.20 -5.65 2.26
N CYS A 66 -7.98 -5.20 2.54
CA CYS A 66 -7.59 -3.79 2.45
C CYS A 66 -7.76 -3.24 1.02
N TYR A 67 -7.38 -4.02 0.00
CA TYR A 67 -7.43 -3.59 -1.39
C TYR A 67 -8.88 -3.45 -1.88
N ASN A 68 -9.75 -4.40 -1.54
CA ASN A 68 -11.15 -4.35 -1.92
C ASN A 68 -11.85 -3.15 -1.28
N LYS A 69 -11.75 -3.01 0.05
CA LYS A 69 -12.35 -1.88 0.78
C LYS A 69 -11.75 -0.53 0.38
N GLY A 70 -10.43 -0.46 0.23
CA GLY A 70 -9.75 0.76 -0.21
C GLY A 70 -10.17 1.20 -1.61
N PHE A 71 -10.47 0.27 -2.52
CA PHE A 71 -10.93 0.66 -3.86
C PHE A 71 -12.36 1.18 -3.87
N TYR A 72 -13.29 0.49 -3.20
CA TYR A 72 -14.73 0.81 -3.29
C TYR A 72 -15.22 1.80 -2.23
N GLN A 73 -14.58 1.86 -1.05
CA GLN A 73 -14.98 2.69 0.09
C GLN A 73 -13.86 3.64 0.55
N GLY A 74 -12.72 3.60 -0.14
CA GLY A 74 -11.62 4.53 0.13
C GLY A 74 -11.89 5.92 -0.40
N LYS A 75 -11.55 6.91 0.40
CA LYS A 75 -11.53 8.32 0.05
C LYS A 75 -10.12 8.87 0.22
N MET A 76 -9.65 9.61 -0.77
CA MET A 76 -8.36 10.28 -0.71
C MET A 76 -8.39 11.34 0.39
N ILE A 77 -7.39 11.38 1.25
CA ILE A 77 -7.30 12.40 2.34
C ILE A 77 -6.27 13.49 2.08
N ILE A 78 -5.33 13.26 1.15
CA ILE A 78 -4.28 14.24 0.79
C ILE A 78 -4.17 14.43 -0.71
N GLY A 79 -3.41 15.46 -1.10
CA GLY A 79 -3.06 15.75 -2.49
C GLY A 79 -4.19 16.41 -3.30
N PRO A 80 -4.00 16.56 -4.62
CA PRO A 80 -4.92 17.31 -5.50
C PRO A 80 -6.34 16.72 -5.57
N TYR A 81 -6.48 15.45 -5.23
CA TYR A 81 -7.74 14.70 -5.29
C TYR A 81 -8.32 14.38 -3.91
N ALA A 82 -7.84 15.04 -2.85
CA ALA A 82 -8.41 14.90 -1.51
C ALA A 82 -9.94 15.12 -1.55
N GLY A 83 -10.67 14.26 -0.84
CA GLY A 83 -12.13 14.24 -0.82
C GLY A 83 -12.78 13.41 -1.93
N LYS A 84 -12.06 13.01 -2.98
CA LYS A 84 -12.59 12.10 -4.02
C LYS A 84 -12.50 10.64 -3.57
N THR A 85 -13.38 9.82 -4.11
CA THR A 85 -13.25 8.36 -3.96
C THR A 85 -12.00 7.86 -4.68
N VAL A 86 -11.44 6.74 -4.22
CA VAL A 86 -10.29 6.10 -4.87
C VAL A 86 -10.61 5.71 -6.32
N GLN A 87 -11.86 5.32 -6.61
CA GLN A 87 -12.30 4.98 -7.97
C GLN A 87 -12.20 6.18 -8.92
N GLU A 88 -12.60 7.36 -8.47
CA GLU A 88 -12.52 8.60 -9.26
C GLU A 88 -11.08 9.11 -9.37
N ALA A 89 -10.31 9.06 -8.28
CA ALA A 89 -8.96 9.60 -8.23
C ALA A 89 -7.95 8.75 -9.02
N LYS A 90 -8.09 7.42 -9.03
CA LYS A 90 -7.14 6.49 -9.67
C LYS A 90 -6.83 6.81 -11.16
N PRO A 91 -7.82 7.00 -12.06
CA PRO A 91 -7.52 7.36 -13.45
C PRO A 91 -6.91 8.76 -13.59
N LEU A 92 -7.26 9.70 -12.71
CA LEU A 92 -6.73 11.07 -12.73
C LEU A 92 -5.26 11.11 -12.31
N VAL A 93 -4.91 10.47 -11.20
CA VAL A 93 -3.51 10.33 -10.73
C VAL A 93 -2.65 9.65 -11.80
N ARG A 94 -3.17 8.60 -12.45
CA ARG A 94 -2.46 7.94 -13.55
C ARG A 94 -2.20 8.90 -14.71
N LYS A 95 -3.18 9.73 -15.08
CA LYS A 95 -3.03 10.72 -16.14
C LYS A 95 -1.96 11.75 -15.76
N ASP A 96 -2.03 12.33 -14.56
CA ASP A 96 -1.07 13.35 -14.11
C ASP A 96 0.37 12.84 -14.14
N LEU A 97 0.59 11.60 -13.67
CA LEU A 97 1.93 11.01 -13.68
C LEU A 97 2.47 10.79 -15.10
N ILE A 98 1.60 10.44 -16.06
CA ILE A 98 1.99 10.28 -17.46
C ILE A 98 2.25 11.65 -18.11
N ASP A 99 1.34 12.61 -17.91
CA ASP A 99 1.44 13.95 -18.48
C ASP A 99 2.67 14.70 -17.94
N ALA A 100 3.06 14.45 -16.69
CA ALA A 100 4.28 14.98 -16.07
C ALA A 100 5.56 14.22 -16.45
N GLY A 101 5.48 13.13 -17.23
CA GLY A 101 6.63 12.31 -17.60
C GLY A 101 7.23 11.49 -16.45
N LEU A 102 6.48 11.28 -15.35
CA LEU A 102 6.89 10.53 -14.17
C LEU A 102 6.49 9.04 -14.21
N ALA A 103 5.65 8.65 -15.17
CA ALA A 103 5.22 7.26 -15.36
C ALA A 103 5.01 6.91 -16.84
N ILE A 104 5.13 5.62 -17.15
CA ILE A 104 4.83 5.05 -18.47
C ILE A 104 3.81 3.91 -18.34
N LYS A 105 3.08 3.64 -19.42
CA LYS A 105 2.18 2.47 -19.46
C LYS A 105 3.01 1.21 -19.73
N TYR A 106 2.83 0.19 -18.89
CA TYR A 106 3.43 -1.13 -19.04
C TYR A 106 2.33 -2.19 -19.12
N TYR A 107 2.57 -3.24 -19.90
CA TYR A 107 1.63 -4.35 -20.13
C TYR A 107 2.38 -5.67 -19.94
N GLU A 108 1.77 -6.61 -19.22
CA GLU A 108 2.31 -7.94 -18.93
C GLU A 108 1.17 -8.97 -19.03
N PRO A 109 1.42 -10.19 -19.52
CA PRO A 109 0.44 -11.28 -19.44
C PRO A 109 0.06 -11.57 -17.99
N GLU A 110 -1.22 -11.85 -17.73
CA GLU A 110 -1.69 -12.17 -16.36
C GLU A 110 -1.10 -13.48 -15.83
N GLY A 111 -0.73 -14.40 -16.72
CA GLY A 111 -0.14 -15.68 -16.37
C GLY A 111 0.72 -16.23 -17.51
N LEU A 112 1.29 -17.41 -17.28
CA LEU A 112 2.09 -18.10 -18.28
C LEU A 112 1.24 -18.40 -19.53
N VAL A 113 1.62 -17.83 -20.66
CA VAL A 113 1.01 -18.09 -21.97
C VAL A 113 1.92 -19.04 -22.74
N ILE A 114 1.41 -20.21 -23.13
CA ILE A 114 2.11 -21.18 -23.97
C ILE A 114 1.37 -21.26 -25.31
N SER A 115 2.11 -21.14 -26.41
CA SER A 115 1.59 -21.22 -27.78
C SER A 115 1.41 -22.65 -28.27
#